data_AF-D4JD75-F1
#
_entry.id   AF-D4JD75-F1
#
_cell.length_a   1.000
_cell.length_b   1.000
_cell.length_c   1.000
_cell.angle_alpha   90.00
_cell.angle_beta   90.00
_cell.angle_gamma   90.00
#
_symmetry.space_group_name_H-M   'P 1'
#
loop_
_entity.id
_entity.type
_entity.pdbx_description
1 polymer ?
#
loop_
_entity_poly.entity_id
_entity_poly.type
_entity_poly.pdbx_seq_one_letter_code
_entity_poly.pdbx_strand_id
1 'polypeptide(L)'
;MITFGRKLKHLRQKNHLTQKELGMAVGFPDSCADVRIAQYESDVRTPKEDLMKLFASTLGVPVELFTVPVLSEPREYEAAEYWRYELGAELD
;
A
#
# COMPACT_ATOMS: atom_id res chain seq x y z
N MET A 1 7.50 9.26 -3.76
CA MET A 1 6.17 8.65 -3.88
C MET A 1 5.73 8.25 -2.49
N ILE A 2 4.45 8.29 -2.19
CA ILE A 2 3.93 7.72 -0.94
C ILE A 2 4.07 6.19 -1.03
N THR A 3 4.89 5.62 -0.14
CA THR A 3 5.20 4.19 -0.12
C THR A 3 4.02 3.33 0.33
N PHE A 4 4.08 2.04 0.00
CA PHE A 4 3.08 1.07 0.46
C PHE A 4 2.99 1.05 1.99
N GLY A 5 4.13 0.95 2.70
CA GLY A 5 4.17 0.89 4.15
C GLY A 5 3.55 2.10 4.81
N ARG A 6 3.79 3.30 4.26
CA ARG A 6 3.17 4.54 4.72
C ARG A 6 1.66 4.54 4.55
N LYS A 7 1.16 4.07 3.41
CA LYS A 7 -0.29 3.93 3.16
C LYS A 7 -0.93 2.92 4.11
N LEU A 8 -0.31 1.75 4.29
CA LEU A 8 -0.79 0.69 5.18
C LEU A 8 -0.90 1.19 6.62
N LYS A 9 0.15 1.82 7.13
CA LYS A 9 0.19 2.38 8.48
C LYS A 9 -0.91 3.40 8.70
N HIS A 10 -1.10 4.32 7.74
CA HIS A 10 -2.13 5.35 7.84
C HIS A 10 -3.53 4.74 7.87
N LEU A 11 -3.84 3.82 6.96
CA LEU A 11 -5.16 3.17 6.89
C LEU A 11 -5.43 2.30 8.13
N ARG A 12 -4.42 1.58 8.64
CA ARG A 12 -4.54 0.83 9.89
C ARG A 12 -4.90 1.73 11.06
N GLN A 13 -4.18 2.84 11.22
CA GLN A 13 -4.43 3.79 12.31
C GLN A 13 -5.81 4.46 12.19
N LYS A 14 -6.24 4.78 10.96
CA LYS A 14 -7.59 5.31 10.67
C LYS A 14 -8.70 4.31 11.05
N ASN A 15 -8.42 3.01 10.96
CA ASN A 15 -9.31 1.94 11.41
C ASN A 15 -9.13 1.57 12.89
N HIS A 16 -8.31 2.30 13.64
CA HIS A 16 -8.04 2.05 15.07
C HIS A 16 -7.47 0.66 15.41
N LEU A 17 -6.80 0.02 14.45
CA LEU A 17 -6.20 -1.30 14.64
C LEU A 17 -4.75 -1.18 15.13
N THR A 18 -4.34 -2.05 16.04
CA THR A 18 -2.93 -2.35 16.33
C THR A 18 -2.30 -3.15 15.19
N GLN A 19 -0.97 -3.19 15.13
CA GLN A 19 -0.26 -4.03 14.14
C GLN A 19 -0.63 -5.51 14.31
N LYS A 20 -0.79 -5.98 15.55
CA LYS A 20 -1.20 -7.35 15.85
C LYS A 20 -2.61 -7.65 15.34
N GLU A 21 -3.58 -6.78 15.63
CA GLU A 21 -4.97 -6.97 15.18
C GLU A 21 -5.09 -7.00 13.66
N LEU A 22 -4.41 -6.08 12.95
CA LEU A 22 -4.40 -6.13 11.49
C LEU A 22 -3.75 -7.43 10.99
N GLY A 23 -2.61 -7.83 11.56
CA GLY A 23 -1.90 -9.05 11.18
C GLY A 23 -2.77 -10.30 11.34
N MET A 24 -3.50 -10.41 12.45
CA MET A 24 -4.43 -11.51 12.68
C MET A 24 -5.64 -11.45 11.74
N ALA A 25 -6.17 -10.26 11.47
CA ALA A 25 -7.30 -10.08 10.54
C ALA A 25 -6.96 -10.51 9.10
N VAL A 26 -5.69 -10.36 8.69
CA VAL A 26 -5.20 -10.88 7.40
C VAL A 26 -4.66 -12.32 7.49
N GLY A 27 -4.96 -13.04 8.58
CA GLY A 27 -4.67 -14.47 8.73
C GLY A 27 -3.24 -14.81 9.12
N PHE A 28 -2.45 -13.87 9.67
CA PHE A 28 -1.13 -14.20 10.20
C PHE A 28 -1.25 -14.90 11.57
N PRO A 29 -0.37 -15.86 11.88
CA PRO A 29 -0.30 -16.45 13.21
C PRO A 29 -0.08 -15.39 14.29
N ASP A 30 -0.75 -15.54 15.43
CA ASP A 30 -0.66 -14.62 16.58
C ASP A 30 0.79 -14.30 16.98
N SER A 31 1.66 -15.31 16.93
CA SER A 31 3.07 -15.23 17.34
C SER A 31 3.94 -14.31 16.48
N CYS A 32 3.49 -13.93 15.28
CA CYS A 32 4.26 -13.08 14.38
C CYS A 32 3.44 -12.01 13.65
N ALA A 33 2.16 -11.85 14.02
CA ALA A 33 1.23 -10.95 13.34
C ALA A 33 1.72 -9.49 13.34
N ASP A 34 2.12 -8.97 14.50
CA ASP A 34 2.64 -7.62 14.69
C ASP A 34 3.96 -7.39 13.94
N VAL A 35 4.94 -8.29 14.11
CA VAL A 35 6.26 -8.20 13.46
C VAL A 35 6.12 -8.16 11.94
N ARG A 36 5.24 -8.98 11.37
CA ARG A 36 5.00 -8.99 9.93
C ARG A 36 4.38 -7.68 9.44
N ILE A 37 3.40 -7.13 10.16
CA ILE A 37 2.85 -5.81 9.80
C ILE A 37 3.91 -4.72 9.94
N ALA A 38 4.73 -4.73 10.99
CA ALA A 38 5.80 -3.76 11.17
C ALA A 38 6.81 -3.79 10.00
N GLN A 39 7.16 -4.98 9.49
CA GLN A 39 8.03 -5.12 8.30
C GLN A 39 7.42 -4.53 7.03
N TYR A 40 6.10 -4.62 6.86
CA TYR A 40 5.43 -3.98 5.73
C TYR A 40 5.34 -2.46 5.91
N GLU A 41 5.01 -1.99 7.12
CA GLU A 41 4.89 -0.55 7.42
C GLU A 41 6.22 0.21 7.35
N SER A 42 7.34 -0.49 7.53
CA SER A 42 8.69 0.07 7.41
C SER A 42 9.28 -0.09 6.01
N ASP A 43 8.50 -0.60 5.05
CA ASP A 43 8.94 -0.88 3.67
C ASP A 43 10.12 -1.87 3.59
N VAL A 44 10.44 -2.59 4.68
CA VAL A 44 11.42 -3.69 4.69
C VAL A 44 10.96 -4.85 3.83
N ARG A 45 9.64 -5.01 3.66
CA ARG A 45 9.03 -6.02 2.82
C ARG A 45 7.95 -5.42 1.94
N THR A 46 7.85 -5.91 0.71
CA THR A 46 6.73 -5.66 -0.19
C THR A 46 5.79 -6.88 -0.19
N PRO A 47 4.48 -6.72 0.06
CA PRO A 47 3.54 -7.83 -0.01
C PRO A 47 3.33 -8.27 -1.46
N LYS A 48 2.94 -9.53 -1.65
CA LYS A 48 2.44 -10.02 -2.95
C LYS A 48 1.03 -9.50 -3.20
N GLU A 49 0.59 -9.56 -4.46
CA GLU A 49 -0.71 -9.04 -4.90
C GLU A 49 -1.89 -9.57 -4.07
N ASP A 50 -1.96 -10.88 -3.82
CA ASP A 50 -3.06 -11.47 -3.03
C ASP A 50 -3.11 -10.90 -1.61
N LEU A 51 -1.95 -10.65 -1.01
CA LEU A 51 -1.89 -10.05 0.31
C LEU A 51 -2.25 -8.55 0.27
N MET A 52 -1.94 -7.83 -0.82
CA MET A 52 -2.44 -6.46 -1.00
C MET A 52 -3.96 -6.42 -1.09
N LYS A 53 -4.58 -7.34 -1.85
CA LYS A 53 -6.04 -7.48 -1.93
C LYS A 53 -6.64 -7.78 -0.55
N LEU A 54 -5.99 -8.63 0.24
CA LEU A 54 -6.43 -8.95 1.59
C LEU A 54 -6.34 -7.75 2.54
N PHE A 55 -5.25 -6.96 2.47
CA PHE A 55 -5.16 -5.69 3.23
C PHE A 55 -6.26 -4.71 2.82
N ALA A 56 -6.49 -4.54 1.53
CA ALA A 56 -7.52 -3.65 0.99
C ALA A 56 -8.92 -4.05 1.48
N SER A 57 -9.26 -5.34 1.35
CA SER A 57 -10.52 -5.89 1.85
C SER A 57 -10.69 -5.73 3.35
N THR A 58 -9.63 -5.98 4.13
CA THR A 58 -9.66 -5.89 5.60
C THR A 58 -9.82 -4.45 6.09
N LEU A 59 -9.22 -3.50 5.37
CA LEU A 59 -9.26 -2.06 5.71
C LEU A 59 -10.43 -1.31 5.05
N GLY A 60 -11.29 -2.02 4.30
CA GLY A 60 -12.47 -1.46 3.66
C GLY A 60 -12.16 -0.44 2.56
N VAL A 61 -11.09 -0.66 1.80
CA VAL A 61 -10.67 0.26 0.72
C VAL A 61 -10.45 -0.47 -0.61
N PRO A 62 -10.55 0.22 -1.76
CA PRO A 62 -10.15 -0.32 -3.05
C PRO A 62 -8.66 -0.68 -3.09
N VAL A 63 -8.29 -1.74 -3.82
CA VAL A 63 -6.90 -2.22 -3.92
C VAL A 63 -5.98 -1.20 -4.61
N GLU A 64 -6.55 -0.36 -5.46
CA GLU A 64 -5.90 0.75 -6.17
C GLU A 64 -5.23 1.72 -5.21
N LEU A 65 -5.76 1.89 -3.99
CA LEU A 65 -5.11 2.73 -2.99
C LEU A 65 -3.73 2.20 -2.64
N PHE A 66 -3.47 0.90 -2.73
CA PHE A 66 -2.16 0.30 -2.54
C PHE A 66 -1.33 0.22 -3.82
N THR A 67 -1.95 -0.13 -4.95
CA THR A 67 -1.22 -0.44 -6.20
C THR A 67 -0.93 0.77 -7.08
N VAL A 68 -1.78 1.81 -7.04
CA VAL A 68 -1.55 3.03 -7.83
C VAL A 68 -0.50 3.89 -7.12
N PRO A 69 0.61 4.24 -7.80
CA PRO A 69 1.60 5.13 -7.23
C PRO A 69 0.99 6.50 -6.91
N VAL A 70 1.26 7.02 -5.72
CA VAL A 70 0.87 8.38 -5.34
C VAL A 70 2.13 9.22 -5.30
N LEU A 71 2.21 10.19 -6.21
CA LEU A 71 3.35 11.09 -6.35
C LEU A 71 3.38 12.08 -5.17
N SER A 72 4.57 12.43 -4.72
CA SER A 72 4.77 13.28 -3.53
C SER A 72 5.81 14.38 -3.74
N GLU A 73 6.64 14.28 -4.77
CA GLU A 73 7.68 15.27 -5.06
C GLU A 73 7.52 15.86 -6.47
N PRO A 74 7.87 17.14 -6.71
CA PRO A 74 7.68 17.80 -8.01
C PRO A 74 8.22 17.01 -9.21
N ARG A 75 9.43 16.44 -9.08
CA ARG A 75 10.09 15.65 -10.13
C ARG A 75 9.29 14.41 -10.55
N GLU A 76 8.50 13.85 -9.65
CA GLU A 76 7.70 12.66 -9.93
C GLU A 76 6.50 13.02 -10.81
N TYR A 77 5.93 14.21 -10.62
CA TYR A 77 4.89 14.74 -11.49
C TYR A 77 5.45 15.02 -12.88
N GLU A 78 6.61 15.68 -12.99
CA GLU A 78 7.27 15.93 -14.27
C GLU A 78 7.52 14.62 -15.05
N ALA A 79 8.03 13.58 -14.37
CA ALA A 79 8.24 12.28 -14.99
C ALA A 79 6.93 11.61 -15.43
N ALA A 80 5.87 11.69 -14.61
CA ALA A 80 4.56 11.16 -14.97
C ALA A 80 3.94 11.90 -16.16
N GLU A 81 4.11 13.21 -16.25
CA GLU A 81 3.64 14.01 -17.37
C GLU A 81 4.37 13.68 -18.67
N TYR A 82 5.69 13.47 -18.61
CA TYR A 82 6.46 13.00 -19.76
C TYR A 82 5.89 11.69 -20.31
N TRP A 83 5.73 10.66 -19.48
CA TRP A 83 5.17 9.38 -19.93
C TRP A 83 3.74 9.48 -20.42
N ARG A 84 2.92 10.33 -19.79
CA ARG A 84 1.55 10.62 -20.25
C ARG A 84 1.56 11.23 -21.66
N TYR A 85 2.51 12.09 -21.98
CA TYR A 85 2.64 12.68 -23.31
C TYR A 85 3.14 11.66 -24.34
N GLU A 86 4.20 10.93 -24.02
CA GLU A 86 4.83 9.98 -24.95
C GLU A 86 3.93 8.78 -25.29
N LEU A 87 3.27 8.20 -24.28
CA LEU A 87 2.48 6.97 -24.46
C LEU A 87 0.97 7.22 -24.43
N GLY A 88 0.52 8.41 -24.01
CA GLY A 88 -0.91 8.72 -23.94
C GLY A 88 -1.60 8.75 -25.30
N ALA A 89 -0.87 9.05 -26.38
CA ALA A 89 -1.38 9.02 -27.74
C ALA A 89 -1.65 7.59 -28.25
N GLU A 90 -1.13 6.56 -27.59
CA GLU A 90 -1.38 5.14 -27.92
C GLU A 90 -2.62 4.57 -27.23
N LEU A 91 -3.26 5.35 -26.35
CA LEU A 91 -4.40 4.92 -25.54
C LEU A 91 -5.76 5.38 -26.10
N ASP A 92 -5.75 6.10 -27.23
CA ASP A 92 -6.93 6.44 -28.05
C ASP A 92 -7.21 5.35 -29.11
#